data_AF-A0A7S6MDU5-F1
#
_entry.id   AF-A0A7S6MDU5-F1
#
_cell.length_a   1.000
_cell.length_b   1.000
_cell.length_c   1.000
_cell.angle_alpha   90.00
_cell.angle_beta   90.00
_cell.angle_gamma   90.00
#
_symmetry.space_group_name_H-M   'P 1'
#
loop_
_entity.id
_entity.type
_entity.pdbx_description
1 polymer ?
#
loop_
_entity_poly.entity_id
_entity_poly.type
_entity_poly.pdbx_seq_one_letter_code
_entity_poly.pdbx_strand_id
1 'polypeptide(L)'
;MSRSTMSRLTMLAIGIMLLLPASQASAQSDADLRRENQRLAARVAELEKELEAALQRIRDLEAQNAALRGSATGGRQPSDPVEPEKVSIDESKPDASPRALLAALKKNYEESFKSQSMGEAPGSRERSMYLRSVEQWHARMAREMRQTVEWHVRIVTQVASGDKGYTLELQAIDPRHGTHLGDPFLATLPKNRARPIEQGGTARVYVVRGVVTPRLRLNPDRTSVGPVDNPKFVGPFSELNLREVLLEINGATPAETPDDAGGAGG
;
A
#
# COMPACT_ATOMS: atom_id res chain seq x y z
N MET A 1 -28.98 -44.61 17.82
CA MET A 1 -28.50 -44.43 19.22
C MET A 1 -28.72 -42.98 19.62
N SER A 2 -29.79 -42.77 20.41
CA SER A 2 -29.81 -42.04 21.70
C SER A 2 -29.96 -40.52 21.59
N ARG A 3 -31.18 -39.99 21.84
CA ARG A 3 -31.73 -39.48 23.13
C ARG A 3 -31.43 -37.96 23.24
N SER A 4 -32.31 -37.01 23.55
CA SER A 4 -33.51 -36.91 24.43
C SER A 4 -34.31 -35.66 23.99
N THR A 5 -35.63 -35.63 23.83
CA THR A 5 -36.75 -35.60 24.80
C THR A 5 -36.73 -34.49 25.86
N MET A 6 -37.75 -33.62 25.75
CA MET A 6 -38.65 -33.05 26.79
C MET A 6 -38.12 -32.08 27.86
N SER A 7 -38.78 -30.91 27.96
CA SER A 7 -39.42 -30.41 29.20
C SER A 7 -40.36 -29.24 28.84
N ARG A 8 -41.70 -29.37 28.80
CA ARG A 8 -42.71 -29.25 29.90
C ARG A 8 -42.46 -28.00 30.77
N LEU A 9 -43.20 -26.90 30.59
CA LEU A 9 -44.57 -26.62 31.05
C LEU A 9 -44.72 -26.68 32.58
N THR A 10 -44.72 -25.51 33.23
CA THR A 10 -45.11 -25.30 34.65
C THR A 10 -45.62 -23.85 34.75
N MET A 11 -46.93 -23.63 34.73
CA MET A 11 -47.86 -23.56 35.88
C MET A 11 -47.65 -22.34 36.81
N LEU A 12 -48.52 -21.34 36.60
CA LEU A 12 -49.36 -20.66 37.59
C LEU A 12 -48.82 -20.43 39.00
N ALA A 13 -48.66 -19.16 39.38
CA ALA A 13 -48.82 -18.70 40.77
C ALA A 13 -49.43 -17.29 40.80
N ILE A 14 -50.70 -17.25 41.22
CA ILE A 14 -51.42 -16.08 41.70
C ILE A 14 -50.92 -15.80 43.12
N GLY A 15 -50.54 -14.56 43.45
CA GLY A 15 -50.21 -14.23 44.83
C GLY A 15 -49.76 -12.80 45.11
N ILE A 16 -50.68 -12.06 45.75
CA ILE A 16 -50.43 -11.02 46.76
C ILE A 16 -50.12 -9.60 46.24
N MET A 17 -51.21 -8.85 46.25
CA MET A 17 -51.35 -7.40 46.39
C MET A 17 -50.49 -6.88 47.56
N LEU A 18 -49.43 -6.13 47.23
CA LEU A 18 -48.71 -5.26 48.16
C LEU A 18 -48.84 -3.82 47.62
N LEU A 19 -49.73 -3.04 48.23
CA LEU A 19 -49.74 -1.58 48.09
C LEU A 19 -48.50 -1.03 48.81
N LEU A 20 -47.45 -0.74 48.04
CA LEU A 20 -46.26 0.01 48.44
C LEU A 20 -46.17 1.29 47.58
N PRO A 21 -45.64 2.41 48.11
CA PRO A 21 -45.69 3.72 47.46
C PRO A 21 -44.72 3.77 46.27
N ALA A 22 -45.18 3.37 45.09
CA ALA A 22 -44.42 3.37 43.84
C ALA A 22 -44.24 4.75 43.20
N SER A 23 -44.28 5.84 43.98
CA SER A 23 -44.26 7.21 43.46
C SER A 23 -42.91 7.94 43.61
N GLN A 24 -41.89 7.30 44.20
CA GLN A 24 -40.56 7.92 44.36
C GLN A 24 -39.51 7.42 43.35
N ALA A 25 -39.71 6.24 42.73
CA ALA A 25 -38.76 5.69 41.75
C ALA A 25 -38.84 6.40 40.37
N SER A 26 -40.00 6.92 39.97
CA SER A 26 -40.16 7.64 38.70
C SER A 26 -39.51 9.03 38.71
N ALA A 27 -39.54 9.73 39.85
CA ALA A 27 -38.95 11.06 39.97
C ALA A 27 -37.41 11.04 39.85
N GLN A 28 -36.75 9.97 40.32
CA GLN A 28 -35.31 9.81 40.18
C GLN A 28 -34.91 9.52 38.72
N SER A 29 -35.69 8.69 38.01
CA SER A 29 -35.49 8.41 36.58
C SER A 29 -35.62 9.66 35.70
N ASP A 30 -36.59 10.53 35.98
CA ASP A 30 -36.78 11.78 35.22
C ASP A 30 -35.64 12.78 35.42
N ALA A 31 -35.08 12.84 36.64
CA ALA A 31 -33.94 13.72 36.93
C ALA A 31 -32.68 13.27 36.19
N ASP A 32 -32.43 11.95 36.12
CA ASP A 32 -31.26 11.41 35.40
C ASP A 32 -31.42 11.55 33.88
N LEU A 33 -32.62 11.34 33.33
CA LEU A 33 -32.91 11.59 31.91
C LEU A 33 -32.68 13.06 31.53
N ARG A 34 -33.06 14.01 32.39
CA ARG A 34 -32.80 15.44 32.15
C ARG A 34 -31.31 15.76 32.17
N ARG A 35 -30.54 15.16 33.09
CA ARG A 35 -29.08 15.32 33.14
C ARG A 35 -28.41 14.73 31.90
N GLU A 36 -28.86 13.57 31.43
CA GLU A 36 -28.34 12.95 30.22
C GLU A 36 -28.66 13.78 28.98
N ASN A 37 -29.90 14.27 28.86
CA ASN A 37 -30.27 15.17 27.76
C ASN A 37 -29.44 16.46 27.77
N GLN A 38 -29.22 17.07 28.94
CA GLN A 38 -28.34 18.24 29.08
C GLN A 38 -26.89 17.93 28.69
N ARG A 39 -26.38 16.75 29.08
CA ARG A 39 -25.02 16.31 28.71
C ARG A 39 -24.90 16.06 27.20
N LEU A 40 -25.90 15.43 26.59
CA LEU A 40 -25.94 15.18 25.15
C LEU A 40 -26.05 16.50 24.38
N ALA A 41 -26.91 17.42 24.81
CA ALA A 41 -27.04 18.75 24.22
C ALA A 41 -25.71 19.53 24.29
N ALA A 42 -25.02 19.49 25.44
CA ALA A 42 -23.70 20.11 25.57
C ALA A 42 -22.66 19.46 24.65
N ARG A 43 -22.71 18.13 24.47
CA ARG A 43 -21.78 17.42 23.58
C ARG A 43 -22.06 17.69 22.10
N VAL A 44 -23.32 17.80 21.70
CA VAL A 44 -23.69 18.19 20.33
C VAL A 44 -23.19 19.60 20.04
N ALA A 45 -23.41 20.55 20.96
CA ALA A 45 -22.92 21.92 20.79
C ALA A 45 -21.38 22.00 20.67
N GLU A 46 -20.64 21.20 21.43
CA GLU A 46 -19.18 21.14 21.32
C GLU A 46 -18.74 20.54 19.97
N LEU A 47 -19.37 19.45 19.53
CA LEU A 47 -19.05 18.81 18.24
C LEU A 47 -19.39 19.71 17.04
N GLU A 48 -20.49 20.45 17.11
CA GLU A 48 -20.85 21.43 16.08
C GLU A 48 -19.80 22.55 15.97
N LYS A 49 -19.30 23.02 17.12
CA LYS A 49 -18.22 24.01 17.17
C LYS A 49 -16.89 23.47 16.65
N GLU A 50 -16.53 22.23 16.98
CA GLU A 50 -15.35 21.56 16.43
C GLU A 50 -15.44 21.38 14.91
N LEU A 51 -16.62 21.02 14.40
CA LEU A 51 -16.87 20.85 12.97
C LEU A 51 -16.76 22.19 12.22
N GLU A 52 -17.32 23.27 12.77
CA GLU A 52 -17.17 24.61 12.19
C GLU A 52 -15.70 25.05 12.15
N ALA A 53 -14.94 24.83 13.24
CA ALA A 53 -13.52 25.13 13.30
C ALA A 53 -12.70 24.31 12.29
N ALA A 54 -13.03 23.03 12.09
CA ALA A 54 -12.39 22.17 11.11
C ALA A 54 -12.67 22.63 9.67
N LEU A 55 -13.93 22.98 9.36
CA LEU A 55 -14.32 23.52 8.05
C LEU A 55 -13.64 24.85 7.75
N GLN A 56 -13.49 25.73 8.75
CA GLN A 56 -12.74 26.97 8.59
C GLN A 56 -11.27 26.69 8.26
N ARG A 57 -10.63 25.75 8.97
CA ARG A 57 -9.24 25.37 8.72
C ARG A 57 -9.03 24.78 7.32
N ILE A 58 -9.98 23.98 6.82
CA ILE A 58 -9.93 23.44 5.46
C ILE A 58 -9.99 24.58 4.44
N ARG A 59 -10.93 25.53 4.60
CA ARG A 59 -11.03 26.71 3.72
C ARG A 59 -9.75 27.54 3.72
N ASP A 60 -9.15 27.75 4.89
CA ASP A 60 -7.90 28.50 5.00
C ASP A 60 -6.72 27.78 4.32
N LEU A 61 -6.63 26.45 4.45
CA LEU A 61 -5.61 25.64 3.79
C LEU A 61 -5.82 25.56 2.27
N GLU A 62 -7.06 25.50 1.81
CA GLU A 62 -7.41 25.56 0.39
C GLU A 62 -7.05 26.93 -0.21
N ALA A 63 -7.34 28.02 0.50
CA ALA A 63 -6.96 29.37 0.10
C ALA A 63 -5.43 29.54 0.03
N GLN A 64 -4.70 29.01 1.01
CA GLN A 64 -3.23 29.00 0.99
C GLN A 64 -2.67 28.20 -0.19
N ASN A 65 -3.21 27.01 -0.45
CA ASN A 65 -2.81 26.20 -1.61
C ASN A 65 -3.13 26.91 -2.93
N ALA A 66 -4.28 27.59 -3.04
CA ALA A 66 -4.64 28.38 -4.20
C ALA A 66 -3.69 29.57 -4.38
N ALA A 67 -3.33 30.28 -3.31
CA ALA A 67 -2.38 31.38 -3.35
C ALA A 67 -0.96 30.93 -3.72
N LEU A 68 -0.50 29.79 -3.19
CA LEU A 68 0.78 29.17 -3.57
C LEU A 68 0.79 28.75 -5.04
N ARG A 69 -0.32 28.16 -5.53
CA ARG A 69 -0.47 27.82 -6.96
C ARG A 69 -0.51 29.07 -7.84
N GLY A 70 -1.22 30.12 -7.42
CA GLY A 70 -1.31 31.40 -8.12
C GLY A 70 0.03 32.15 -8.20
N SER A 71 0.82 32.08 -7.13
CA SER A 71 2.17 32.66 -7.07
C SER A 71 3.18 31.82 -7.89
N ALA A 72 2.97 30.51 -7.98
CA ALA A 72 3.75 29.61 -8.84
C ALA A 72 3.39 29.71 -10.34
N THR A 73 2.28 30.38 -10.70
CA THR A 73 1.90 30.65 -12.10
C THR A 73 2.52 31.93 -12.67
N GLY A 74 3.30 32.69 -11.90
CA GLY A 74 4.19 33.72 -12.44
C GLY A 74 5.39 33.09 -13.13
N GLY A 75 5.21 32.63 -14.37
CA GLY A 75 6.32 32.14 -15.22
C GLY A 75 6.48 30.63 -15.32
N ARG A 76 5.43 29.82 -15.13
CA ARG A 76 5.44 28.45 -15.66
C ARG A 76 5.17 28.52 -17.16
N GLN A 77 6.23 28.84 -17.90
CA GLN A 77 6.37 28.53 -19.32
C GLN A 77 5.77 27.14 -19.54
N PRO A 78 4.93 26.92 -20.59
CA PRO A 78 4.42 25.59 -20.90
C PRO A 78 5.62 24.67 -20.84
N SER A 79 5.63 23.76 -19.87
CA SER A 79 6.75 22.84 -19.71
C SER A 79 6.83 22.12 -21.04
N ASP A 80 7.89 22.42 -21.79
CA ASP A 80 8.19 21.75 -23.04
C ASP A 80 8.00 20.25 -22.83
N PRO A 81 7.50 19.52 -23.84
CA PRO A 81 7.28 18.08 -23.75
C PRO A 81 8.48 17.46 -23.03
N VAL A 82 8.26 16.89 -21.84
CA VAL A 82 9.33 16.32 -21.02
C VAL A 82 10.03 15.32 -21.92
N GLU A 83 11.27 15.64 -22.30
CA GLU A 83 12.07 14.78 -23.16
C GLU A 83 12.07 13.39 -22.50
N PRO A 84 11.69 12.32 -23.23
CA PRO A 84 11.58 11.01 -22.62
C PRO A 84 12.91 10.67 -21.93
N GLU A 85 12.81 10.23 -20.67
CA GLU A 85 13.98 9.82 -19.90
C GLU A 85 14.80 8.84 -20.72
N LYS A 86 16.09 9.13 -20.90
CA LYS A 86 17.00 8.24 -21.62
C LYS A 86 17.25 7.03 -20.73
N VAL A 87 16.74 5.89 -21.17
CA VAL A 87 16.92 4.58 -20.54
C VAL A 87 17.67 3.68 -21.51
N SER A 88 18.79 3.13 -21.06
CA SER A 88 19.67 2.26 -21.83
C SER A 88 19.25 0.78 -21.78
N ILE A 89 18.44 0.42 -20.78
CA ILE A 89 17.98 -0.96 -20.55
C ILE A 89 16.69 -1.23 -21.34
N ASP A 90 16.56 -2.45 -21.87
CA ASP A 90 15.36 -2.93 -22.54
C ASP A 90 14.23 -3.23 -21.54
N GLU A 91 13.38 -2.23 -21.26
CA GLU A 91 12.23 -2.36 -20.37
C GLU A 91 11.05 -3.17 -20.96
N SER A 92 11.20 -3.75 -22.17
CA SER A 92 10.22 -4.72 -22.66
C SER A 92 10.27 -6.05 -21.90
N LYS A 93 11.39 -6.33 -21.22
CA LYS A 93 11.59 -7.55 -20.45
C LYS A 93 11.21 -7.34 -18.98
N PRO A 94 10.38 -8.22 -18.39
CA PRO A 94 9.95 -8.07 -16.99
C PRO A 94 11.08 -8.15 -15.95
N ASP A 95 12.21 -8.77 -16.28
CA ASP A 95 13.39 -8.91 -15.42
C ASP A 95 14.37 -7.73 -15.52
N ALA A 96 14.13 -6.76 -16.41
CA ALA A 96 15.03 -5.63 -16.62
C ALA A 96 15.11 -4.67 -15.42
N SER A 97 13.98 -4.42 -14.76
CA SER A 97 13.88 -3.50 -13.62
C SER A 97 12.59 -3.72 -12.83
N PRO A 98 12.48 -3.21 -11.58
CA PRO A 98 11.22 -3.17 -10.85
C PRO A 98 10.09 -2.46 -11.61
N ARG A 99 10.42 -1.39 -12.34
CA ARG A 99 9.47 -0.66 -13.20
C ARG A 99 8.95 -1.54 -14.34
N ALA A 100 9.84 -2.25 -15.03
CA ALA A 100 9.49 -3.17 -16.11
C ALA A 100 8.63 -4.34 -15.59
N LEU A 101 8.95 -4.89 -14.41
CA LEU A 101 8.13 -5.91 -13.75
C LEU A 101 6.70 -5.42 -13.47
N LEU A 102 6.56 -4.20 -12.91
CA LEU A 102 5.24 -3.61 -12.65
C LEU A 102 4.47 -3.38 -13.95
N ALA A 103 5.14 -2.89 -15.00
CA ALA A 103 4.52 -2.69 -16.32
C ALA A 103 4.04 -4.03 -16.92
N ALA A 104 4.85 -5.08 -16.83
CA ALA A 104 4.49 -6.42 -17.29
C ALA A 104 3.29 -6.99 -16.54
N LEU A 105 3.24 -6.80 -15.21
CA LEU A 105 2.10 -7.21 -14.38
C LEU A 105 0.81 -6.47 -14.76
N LYS A 106 0.87 -5.15 -14.97
CA LYS A 106 -0.27 -4.34 -15.43
C LYS A 106 -0.79 -4.82 -16.78
N LYS A 107 0.11 -5.03 -17.74
CA LYS A 107 -0.23 -5.54 -19.08
C LYS A 107 -0.89 -6.92 -19.02
N ASN A 108 -0.30 -7.86 -18.27
CA ASN A 108 -0.86 -9.21 -18.14
C ASN A 108 -2.23 -9.21 -17.44
N TYR A 109 -2.41 -8.33 -16.46
CA TYR A 109 -3.70 -8.15 -15.80
C TYR A 109 -4.75 -7.67 -16.79
N GLU A 110 -4.46 -6.58 -17.54
CA GLU A 110 -5.36 -6.03 -18.54
C GLU A 110 -5.76 -7.08 -19.57
N GLU A 111 -4.80 -7.84 -20.10
CA GLU A 111 -5.04 -8.93 -21.05
C GLU A 111 -5.91 -10.05 -20.44
N SER A 112 -5.65 -10.44 -19.19
CA SER A 112 -6.38 -11.52 -18.51
C SER A 112 -7.83 -11.17 -18.20
N PHE A 113 -8.13 -9.90 -17.94
CA PHE A 113 -9.45 -9.45 -17.47
C PHE A 113 -10.22 -8.56 -18.46
N LYS A 114 -9.69 -8.35 -19.68
CA LYS A 114 -10.29 -7.49 -20.73
C LYS A 114 -11.77 -7.78 -21.01
N SER A 115 -12.18 -9.04 -20.92
CA SER A 115 -13.55 -9.49 -21.23
C SER A 115 -14.38 -9.83 -19.99
N GLN A 116 -13.83 -9.69 -18.79
CA GLN A 116 -14.49 -10.11 -17.55
C GLN A 116 -15.11 -8.90 -16.82
N SER A 117 -16.42 -8.95 -16.59
CA SER A 117 -17.09 -7.95 -15.73
C SER A 117 -16.61 -8.09 -14.28
N MET A 118 -16.32 -6.95 -13.65
CA MET A 118 -15.95 -6.88 -12.23
C MET A 118 -17.15 -7.07 -11.30
N GLY A 119 -18.37 -6.87 -11.80
CA GLY A 119 -19.59 -6.74 -11.00
C GLY A 119 -19.65 -5.37 -10.29
N GLU A 120 -20.75 -4.64 -10.46
CA GLU A 120 -20.90 -3.27 -9.93
C GLU A 120 -21.14 -3.27 -8.41
N ALA A 121 -22.04 -4.15 -7.95
CA ALA A 121 -22.44 -4.19 -6.54
C ALA A 121 -21.45 -4.98 -5.68
N PRO A 122 -20.98 -4.42 -4.55
CA PRO A 122 -20.32 -5.18 -3.49
C PRO A 122 -21.16 -6.39 -3.09
N GLY A 123 -20.52 -7.55 -2.93
CA GLY A 123 -21.19 -8.80 -2.55
C GLY A 123 -21.96 -9.52 -3.67
N SER A 124 -22.02 -8.97 -4.89
CA SER A 124 -22.62 -9.67 -6.03
C SER A 124 -21.87 -10.99 -6.33
N ARG A 125 -22.60 -11.95 -6.90
CA ARG A 125 -22.03 -13.23 -7.35
C ARG A 125 -20.92 -13.01 -8.38
N GLU A 126 -21.12 -12.05 -9.30
CA GLU A 126 -20.14 -11.67 -10.32
C GLU A 126 -18.85 -11.15 -9.68
N ARG A 127 -18.95 -10.21 -8.73
CA ARG A 127 -17.77 -9.70 -8.00
C ARG A 127 -17.05 -10.79 -7.23
N SER A 128 -17.79 -11.71 -6.61
CA SER A 128 -17.20 -12.86 -5.91
C SER A 128 -16.51 -13.83 -6.87
N MET A 129 -16.99 -13.97 -8.12
CA MET A 129 -16.29 -14.73 -9.16
C MET A 129 -15.04 -13.98 -9.63
N TYR A 130 -15.13 -12.67 -9.86
CA TYR A 130 -14.00 -11.84 -10.26
C TYR A 130 -12.86 -11.88 -9.26
N LEU A 131 -13.15 -11.67 -7.97
CA LEU A 131 -12.14 -11.72 -6.90
C LEU A 131 -11.44 -13.08 -6.84
N ARG A 132 -12.17 -14.19 -7.01
CA ARG A 132 -11.56 -15.53 -7.11
C ARG A 132 -10.66 -15.67 -8.33
N SER A 133 -11.06 -15.12 -9.48
CA SER A 133 -10.22 -15.10 -10.69
C SER A 133 -8.95 -14.27 -10.47
N VAL A 134 -9.03 -13.12 -9.79
CA VAL A 134 -7.87 -12.28 -9.44
C VAL A 134 -6.92 -13.02 -8.48
N GLU A 135 -7.44 -13.70 -7.47
CA GLU A 135 -6.63 -14.50 -6.54
C GLU A 135 -5.90 -15.66 -7.25
N GLN A 136 -6.60 -16.37 -8.16
CA GLN A 136 -5.97 -17.40 -8.99
C GLN A 136 -4.89 -16.80 -9.91
N TRP A 137 -5.16 -15.63 -10.47
CA TRP A 137 -4.21 -14.87 -11.28
C TRP A 137 -2.97 -14.47 -10.46
N HIS A 138 -3.12 -14.01 -9.21
CA HIS A 138 -2.00 -13.73 -8.30
C HIS A 138 -1.10 -14.96 -8.12
N ALA A 139 -1.70 -16.12 -7.81
CA ALA A 139 -0.95 -17.36 -7.62
C ALA A 139 -0.22 -17.79 -8.90
N ARG A 140 -0.81 -17.57 -10.08
CA ARG A 140 -0.17 -17.83 -11.38
C ARG A 140 1.01 -16.90 -11.61
N MET A 141 0.81 -15.59 -11.46
CA MET A 141 1.87 -14.58 -11.65
C MET A 141 3.04 -14.76 -10.68
N ALA A 142 2.78 -15.12 -9.42
CA ALA A 142 3.84 -15.40 -8.45
C ALA A 142 4.76 -16.56 -8.88
N ARG A 143 4.28 -17.51 -9.70
CA ARG A 143 5.07 -18.61 -10.26
C ARG A 143 5.74 -18.22 -11.56
N GLU A 144 5.00 -17.61 -12.49
CA GLU A 144 5.48 -17.28 -13.84
C GLU A 144 6.50 -16.14 -13.84
N MET A 145 6.29 -15.11 -13.00
CA MET A 145 7.18 -13.96 -12.88
C MET A 145 8.31 -14.19 -11.86
N ARG A 146 8.45 -15.42 -11.34
CA ARG A 146 9.59 -15.78 -10.49
C ARG A 146 10.79 -16.03 -11.39
N GLN A 147 11.68 -15.04 -11.44
CA GLN A 147 12.81 -15.06 -12.36
C GLN A 147 14.10 -14.58 -11.68
N THR A 148 15.22 -15.04 -12.22
CA THR A 148 16.54 -14.52 -11.86
C THR A 148 16.69 -13.13 -12.47
N VAL A 149 17.18 -12.18 -11.69
CA VAL A 149 17.41 -10.80 -12.11
C VAL A 149 18.85 -10.39 -11.85
N GLU A 150 19.33 -9.44 -12.64
CA GLU A 150 20.59 -8.74 -12.45
C GLU A 150 20.33 -7.23 -12.55
N TRP A 151 20.28 -6.55 -11.40
CA TRP A 151 19.92 -5.13 -11.33
C TRP A 151 21.07 -4.29 -10.80
N HIS A 152 21.28 -3.14 -11.42
CA HIS A 152 22.14 -2.09 -10.86
C HIS A 152 21.34 -1.30 -9.85
N VAL A 153 21.83 -1.23 -8.61
CA VAL A 153 21.09 -0.61 -7.50
C VAL A 153 21.99 0.29 -6.67
N ARG A 154 21.38 1.28 -6.03
CA ARG A 154 21.97 2.04 -4.93
C ARG A 154 21.25 1.68 -3.63
N ILE A 155 21.99 1.65 -2.52
CA ILE A 155 21.40 1.45 -1.20
C ILE A 155 20.86 2.80 -0.72
N VAL A 156 19.54 2.88 -0.51
CA VAL A 156 18.89 4.09 0.02
C VAL A 156 19.06 4.14 1.53
N THR A 157 18.67 3.06 2.21
CA THR A 157 18.80 2.93 3.66
C THR A 157 18.96 1.47 4.07
N GLN A 158 19.63 1.27 5.21
CA GLN A 158 19.72 -0.03 5.87
C GLN A 158 18.63 -0.07 6.95
N VAL A 159 17.60 -0.90 6.72
CA VAL A 159 16.38 -0.90 7.54
C VAL A 159 16.57 -1.70 8.83
N ALA A 160 17.18 -2.88 8.72
CA ALA A 160 17.36 -3.76 9.87
C ALA A 160 18.50 -4.76 9.65
N SER A 161 19.14 -5.18 10.75
CA SER A 161 20.05 -6.32 10.82
C SER A 161 19.46 -7.33 11.80
N GLY A 162 19.25 -8.56 11.36
CA GLY A 162 18.80 -9.66 12.20
C GLY A 162 19.64 -10.92 12.00
N ASP A 163 19.30 -11.99 12.70
CA ASP A 163 20.03 -13.26 12.62
C ASP A 163 20.08 -13.85 11.20
N LYS A 164 19.05 -13.55 10.39
CA LYS A 164 18.92 -14.04 9.02
C LYS A 164 19.66 -13.18 7.98
N GLY A 165 20.18 -12.00 8.36
CA GLY A 165 20.86 -11.08 7.46
C GLY A 165 20.35 -9.65 7.57
N TYR A 166 20.55 -8.88 6.49
CA TYR A 166 20.20 -7.47 6.40
C TYR A 166 18.97 -7.28 5.53
N THR A 167 18.09 -6.36 5.94
CA THR A 167 17.05 -5.83 5.08
C THR A 167 17.48 -4.45 4.60
N LEU A 168 17.65 -4.32 3.29
CA LEU A 168 18.11 -3.10 2.62
C LEU A 168 16.95 -2.51 1.80
N GLU A 169 16.79 -1.19 1.83
CA GLU A 169 15.97 -0.48 0.85
C GLU A 169 16.87 -0.08 -0.32
N LEU A 170 16.57 -0.61 -1.50
CA LEU A 170 17.36 -0.49 -2.71
C LEU A 170 16.60 0.35 -3.74
N GLN A 171 17.31 1.20 -4.46
CA GLN A 171 16.82 1.94 -5.62
C GLN A 171 17.47 1.37 -6.88
N ALA A 172 16.68 0.78 -7.78
CA ALA A 172 17.19 0.37 -9.09
C ALA A 172 17.54 1.60 -9.94
N ILE A 173 18.66 1.55 -10.64
CA ILE A 173 19.16 2.63 -11.49
C ILE A 173 19.63 2.10 -12.85
N ASP A 174 19.54 2.95 -13.86
CA ASP A 174 20.19 2.73 -15.14
C ASP A 174 21.71 2.92 -14.98
N PRO A 175 22.56 1.93 -15.31
CA PRO A 175 24.01 2.06 -15.16
C PRO A 175 24.63 3.15 -16.04
N ARG A 176 24.01 3.50 -17.17
CA ARG A 176 24.56 4.47 -18.13
C ARG A 176 24.17 5.90 -17.79
N HIS A 177 22.92 6.09 -17.36
CA HIS A 177 22.35 7.43 -17.18
C HIS A 177 22.13 7.81 -15.71
N GLY A 178 22.20 6.84 -14.79
CA GLY A 178 21.86 7.04 -13.38
C GLY A 178 20.37 7.24 -13.12
N THR A 179 19.52 7.14 -14.16
CA THR A 179 18.07 7.29 -14.08
C THR A 179 17.46 6.24 -13.16
N HIS A 180 16.53 6.64 -12.30
CA HIS A 180 15.85 5.70 -11.40
C HIS A 180 14.85 4.82 -12.15
N LEU A 181 14.90 3.51 -11.95
CA LEU A 181 14.08 2.52 -12.66
C LEU A 181 12.94 1.99 -11.79
N GLY A 182 12.09 2.91 -11.32
CA GLY A 182 10.95 2.64 -10.46
C GLY A 182 11.16 3.08 -9.01
N ASP A 183 10.24 2.68 -8.14
CA ASP A 183 10.29 3.01 -6.72
C ASP A 183 11.31 2.17 -5.96
N PRO A 184 11.81 2.65 -4.80
CA PRO A 184 12.61 1.84 -3.90
C PRO A 184 11.87 0.58 -3.46
N PHE A 185 12.61 -0.50 -3.28
CA PHE A 185 12.10 -1.81 -2.87
C PHE A 185 12.98 -2.41 -1.77
N LEU A 186 12.42 -3.31 -0.96
CA LEU A 186 13.20 -4.00 0.06
C LEU A 186 13.83 -5.26 -0.51
N ALA A 187 15.05 -5.57 -0.08
CA ALA A 187 15.72 -6.82 -0.39
C ALA A 187 16.34 -7.42 0.87
N THR A 188 16.41 -8.75 0.91
CA THR A 188 17.06 -9.48 2.01
C THR A 188 18.44 -9.96 1.54
N LEU A 189 19.47 -9.54 2.26
CA LEU A 189 20.84 -9.93 2.02
C LEU A 189 21.33 -10.87 3.13
N PRO A 190 21.66 -12.14 2.82
CA PRO A 190 22.25 -13.05 3.78
C PRO A 190 23.54 -12.48 4.40
N LYS A 191 23.76 -12.72 5.70
CA LYS A 191 24.90 -12.15 6.45
C LYS A 191 26.26 -12.52 5.84
N ASN A 192 26.41 -13.72 5.30
CA ASN A 192 27.63 -14.18 4.62
C ASN A 192 27.93 -13.44 3.30
N ARG A 193 26.98 -12.67 2.77
CA ARG A 193 27.11 -11.84 1.56
C ARG A 193 27.13 -10.33 1.85
N ALA A 194 27.06 -9.92 3.12
CA ALA A 194 26.98 -8.51 3.51
C ALA A 194 28.31 -7.76 3.51
N ARG A 195 29.42 -8.49 3.64
CA ARG A 195 30.76 -7.91 3.78
C ARG A 195 31.11 -6.87 2.69
N PRO A 196 30.83 -7.08 1.39
CA PRO A 196 31.12 -6.07 0.38
C PRO A 196 30.35 -4.75 0.58
N ILE A 197 29.12 -4.82 1.08
CA ILE A 197 28.26 -3.66 1.32
C ILE A 197 28.71 -2.91 2.57
N GLU A 198 29.04 -3.63 3.64
CA GLU A 198 29.60 -3.06 4.87
C GLU A 198 30.91 -2.30 4.60
N GLN A 199 31.74 -2.81 3.69
CA GLN A 199 33.02 -2.19 3.32
C GLN A 199 32.87 -1.06 2.29
N GLY A 200 31.90 -1.16 1.38
CA GLY A 200 31.72 -0.22 0.28
C GLY A 200 30.91 1.03 0.63
N GLY A 201 30.05 0.96 1.64
CA GLY A 201 29.14 2.04 2.03
C GLY A 201 27.93 2.21 1.10
N THR A 202 27.03 3.12 1.45
CA THR A 202 25.71 3.29 0.79
C THR A 202 25.77 4.09 -0.51
N ALA A 203 26.81 4.90 -0.72
CA ALA A 203 26.93 5.78 -1.88
C ALA A 203 27.25 5.03 -3.20
N ARG A 204 27.72 3.79 -3.12
CA ARG A 204 28.15 3.00 -4.28
C ARG A 204 26.97 2.38 -5.02
N VAL A 205 27.19 2.16 -6.32
CA VAL A 205 26.31 1.34 -7.16
C VAL A 205 26.76 -0.12 -7.03
N TYR A 206 25.79 -1.00 -6.84
CA TYR A 206 25.99 -2.44 -6.74
C TYR A 206 25.27 -3.15 -7.87
N VAL A 207 25.86 -4.21 -8.38
CA VAL A 207 25.17 -5.19 -9.23
C VAL A 207 24.62 -6.27 -8.33
N VAL A 208 23.29 -6.30 -8.19
CA VAL A 208 22.57 -7.30 -7.39
C VAL A 208 22.04 -8.39 -8.30
N ARG A 209 22.45 -9.63 -8.00
CA ARG A 209 21.93 -10.84 -8.64
C ARG A 209 21.05 -11.60 -7.67
N GLY A 210 19.86 -11.98 -8.09
CA GLY A 210 18.95 -12.71 -7.21
C GLY A 210 17.73 -13.27 -7.90
N VAL A 211 16.82 -13.86 -7.12
CA VAL A 211 15.50 -14.27 -7.61
C VAL A 211 14.47 -13.29 -7.09
N VAL A 212 13.68 -12.72 -7.99
CA VAL A 212 12.55 -11.84 -7.65
C VAL A 212 11.28 -12.66 -7.62
N THR A 213 10.47 -12.46 -6.57
CA THR A 213 9.10 -12.96 -6.52
C THR A 213 8.16 -11.80 -6.22
N PRO A 214 7.25 -11.41 -7.16
CA PRO A 214 6.31 -10.35 -6.90
C PRO A 214 5.29 -10.77 -5.84
N ARG A 215 5.08 -9.92 -4.84
CA ARG A 215 4.05 -10.10 -3.80
C ARG A 215 2.83 -9.26 -4.15
N LEU A 216 1.88 -9.92 -4.81
CA LEU A 216 0.58 -9.34 -5.13
C LEU A 216 -0.35 -9.50 -3.94
N ARG A 217 -1.13 -8.46 -3.66
CA ARG A 217 -2.13 -8.42 -2.59
C ARG A 217 -3.51 -8.18 -3.20
N LEU A 218 -4.49 -8.93 -2.71
CA LEU A 218 -5.90 -8.71 -3.01
C LEU A 218 -6.44 -7.60 -2.09
N ASN A 219 -6.97 -6.53 -2.67
CA ASN A 219 -7.64 -5.44 -1.95
C ASN A 219 -9.05 -5.23 -2.53
N PRO A 220 -10.10 -5.86 -1.97
CA PRO A 220 -11.46 -5.80 -2.50
C PRO A 220 -12.07 -4.40 -2.64
N ASP A 221 -11.49 -3.39 -1.99
CA ASP A 221 -12.01 -2.03 -1.95
C ASP A 221 -11.36 -1.11 -3.00
N ARG A 222 -10.24 -1.52 -3.61
CA ARG A 222 -9.49 -0.69 -4.55
C ARG A 222 -9.79 -1.02 -6.01
N THR A 223 -10.75 -0.33 -6.61
CA THR A 223 -11.13 -0.51 -8.01
C THR A 223 -10.33 0.36 -8.99
N SER A 224 -9.64 1.39 -8.51
CA SER A 224 -8.91 2.36 -9.34
C SER A 224 -7.64 2.87 -8.65
N VAL A 225 -6.82 3.61 -9.40
CA VAL A 225 -5.64 4.29 -8.87
C VAL A 225 -6.09 5.41 -7.93
N GLY A 226 -5.69 5.33 -6.65
CA GLY A 226 -5.95 6.38 -5.66
C GLY A 226 -4.94 7.53 -5.74
N PRO A 227 -5.14 8.61 -4.97
CA PRO A 227 -4.21 9.75 -4.92
C PRO A 227 -2.83 9.39 -4.37
N VAL A 228 -2.77 8.34 -3.54
CA VAL A 228 -1.53 7.74 -3.04
C VAL A 228 -1.41 6.35 -3.63
N ASP A 229 -0.46 6.14 -4.54
CA ASP A 229 -0.22 4.86 -5.19
C ASP A 229 0.83 4.03 -4.43
N ASN A 230 0.55 3.75 -3.15
CA ASN A 230 1.38 2.91 -2.29
C ASN A 230 0.49 2.06 -1.36
N PRO A 231 0.35 0.73 -1.59
CA PRO A 231 1.07 -0.08 -2.59
C PRO A 231 0.71 0.25 -4.05
N LYS A 232 1.51 -0.21 -5.00
CA LYS A 232 1.32 0.09 -6.44
C LYS A 232 0.08 -0.59 -6.98
N PHE A 233 -0.79 0.17 -7.63
CA PHE A 233 -1.96 -0.35 -8.33
C PHE A 233 -1.52 -1.15 -9.56
N VAL A 234 -1.95 -2.40 -9.66
CA VAL A 234 -1.73 -3.23 -10.85
C VAL A 234 -3.01 -3.27 -11.70
N GLY A 235 -4.15 -3.41 -11.03
CA GLY A 235 -5.48 -3.43 -11.64
C GLY A 235 -6.53 -3.49 -10.54
N PRO A 236 -7.82 -3.46 -10.88
CA PRO A 236 -8.90 -3.59 -9.91
C PRO A 236 -8.68 -4.75 -8.91
N PHE A 237 -8.74 -4.42 -7.63
CA PHE A 237 -8.50 -5.31 -6.51
C PHE A 237 -7.09 -5.91 -6.40
N SER A 238 -6.14 -5.50 -7.24
CA SER A 238 -4.80 -6.06 -7.31
C SER A 238 -3.75 -4.98 -7.07
N GLU A 239 -2.95 -5.21 -6.05
CA GLU A 239 -1.87 -4.31 -5.64
C GLU A 239 -0.54 -5.06 -5.61
N LEU A 240 0.55 -4.37 -5.97
CA LEU A 240 1.91 -4.86 -5.82
C LEU A 240 2.59 -4.10 -4.67
N ASN A 241 3.01 -4.84 -3.64
CA ASN A 241 3.85 -4.28 -2.60
C ASN A 241 5.33 -4.47 -2.96
N LEU A 242 5.94 -3.43 -3.53
CA LEU A 242 7.38 -3.46 -3.86
C LEU A 242 8.27 -3.62 -2.63
N ARG A 243 7.79 -3.22 -1.43
CA ARG A 243 8.51 -3.46 -0.17
C ARG A 243 8.50 -4.92 0.27
N GLU A 244 7.65 -5.76 -0.31
CA GLU A 244 7.61 -7.18 -0.02
C GLU A 244 8.18 -8.03 -1.16
N VAL A 245 8.70 -7.41 -2.22
CA VAL A 245 9.41 -8.14 -3.27
C VAL A 245 10.60 -8.83 -2.63
N LEU A 246 10.52 -10.16 -2.53
CA LEU A 246 11.62 -10.93 -2.02
C LEU A 246 12.67 -11.03 -3.12
N LEU A 247 13.72 -10.22 -3.00
CA LEU A 247 14.96 -10.38 -3.75
C LEU A 247 15.97 -11.09 -2.86
N GLU A 248 16.22 -12.35 -3.17
CA GLU A 248 17.29 -13.13 -2.53
C GLU A 248 18.61 -12.83 -3.23
N ILE A 249 19.46 -12.04 -2.58
CA ILE A 249 20.72 -11.60 -3.18
C ILE A 249 21.75 -12.73 -3.11
N ASN A 250 22.11 -13.27 -4.27
CA ASN A 250 23.16 -14.28 -4.45
C ASN A 250 24.57 -13.66 -4.51
N GLY A 251 24.65 -12.38 -4.88
CA GLY A 251 25.88 -11.61 -4.90
C GLY A 251 25.61 -10.12 -5.08
N ALA A 252 26.43 -9.29 -4.44
CA ALA A 252 26.50 -7.85 -4.64
C ALA A 252 27.96 -7.48 -4.86
N THR A 253 28.28 -7.04 -6.07
CA THR A 253 29.61 -6.52 -6.41
C THR A 253 29.49 -5.02 -6.68
N PRO A 254 30.46 -4.20 -6.24
CA PRO A 254 30.54 -2.83 -6.70
C PRO A 254 30.52 -2.83 -8.23
N ALA A 255 29.66 -2.01 -8.83
CA ALA A 255 29.75 -1.79 -10.27
C ALA A 255 31.12 -1.16 -10.56
N GLU A 256 31.82 -1.64 -11.58
CA GLU A 256 32.94 -0.90 -12.13
C GLU A 256 32.39 0.47 -12.51
N THR A 257 32.86 1.50 -11.81
CA THR A 257 32.52 2.86 -12.23
C THR A 257 33.10 2.96 -13.63
N PRO A 258 32.31 3.29 -14.67
CA PRO A 258 32.88 3.50 -15.99
C PRO A 258 33.92 4.59 -15.80
N ASP A 259 35.19 4.18 -15.77
CA ASP A 259 36.31 5.05 -15.48
C ASP A 259 36.18 6.26 -16.38
N ASP A 260 36.54 7.42 -15.85
CA ASP A 260 36.77 8.68 -16.57
C ASP A 260 37.88 8.48 -17.64
N ALA A 261 37.67 7.57 -18.59
CA ALA A 261 38.54 7.22 -19.69
C ALA A 261 38.68 8.37 -20.71
N GLY A 262 38.13 9.54 -20.41
CA GLY A 262 38.31 10.79 -21.16
C GLY A 262 39.28 11.79 -20.53
N GLY A 263 39.88 11.49 -19.36
CA GLY A 263 40.66 12.46 -18.58
C GLY A 263 42.18 12.38 -18.71
N ALA A 264 42.75 12.08 -19.88
CA ALA A 264 44.20 12.16 -20.09
C ALA A 264 44.52 12.58 -21.54
N GLY A 265 44.43 13.86 -21.83
CA GLY A 265 44.76 14.43 -23.13
C GLY A 265 44.74 15.96 -23.12
N GLY A 266 45.63 16.56 -22.32
CA GLY A 266 45.92 17.99 -22.29
C GLY A 266 47.37 18.23 -21.93
#